data_AF-A0A453F089-F1
#
_entry.id   AF-A0A453F089-F1
#
_cell.length_a   1.000
_cell.length_b   1.000
_cell.length_c   1.000
_cell.angle_alpha   90.00
_cell.angle_beta   90.00
_cell.angle_gamma   90.00
#
_symmetry.space_group_name_H-M   'P 1'
#
loop_
_entity.id
_entity.type
_entity.pdbx_description
1 polymer ?
#
loop_
_entity_poly.entity_id
_entity_poly.type
_entity_poly.pdbx_seq_one_letter_code
_entity_poly.pdbx_strand_id
1 'polypeptide(L)'
;KIIQRIQGTDGAKNKHFIYIGDGKGDYCPSLKLGEGDYVMPKENYPLWNLISSDPQLIKAEVHPWSSGEEFERILLKLVNKLITLHAHGSQLDYKCNMSNPVSTEVGHHQTLPVPN
;
A
#
# COMPACT_ATOMS: atom_id res chain seq x y z
N LYS A 1 13.65 7.06 -3.09
CA LYS A 1 12.29 6.89 -2.50
C LYS A 1 11.74 5.55 -2.98
N ILE A 2 11.12 4.74 -2.13
CA ILE A 2 10.82 3.32 -2.41
C ILE A 2 9.85 3.12 -3.59
N ILE A 3 8.76 3.90 -3.64
CA ILE A 3 7.75 3.81 -4.72
C ILE A 3 8.38 4.00 -6.10
N GLN A 4 9.20 5.04 -6.26
CA GLN A 4 9.89 5.31 -7.52
C GLN A 4 10.89 4.22 -7.91
N ARG A 5 11.54 3.56 -6.93
CA ARG A 5 12.42 2.42 -7.21
C ARG A 5 11.64 1.21 -7.74
N ILE A 6 10.46 0.94 -7.18
CA ILE A 6 9.59 -0.16 -7.63
C ILE A 6 9.00 0.14 -9.01
N GLN A 7 8.49 1.36 -9.22
CA GLN A 7 7.96 1.83 -10.51
C GLN A 7 9.01 1.81 -11.63
N GLY A 8 10.29 1.98 -11.30
CA GLY A 8 11.40 1.90 -12.26
C GLY A 8 11.78 0.48 -12.70
N THR A 9 11.17 -0.56 -12.12
CA THR A 9 11.41 -1.95 -12.55
C THR A 9 10.60 -2.28 -13.80
N ASP A 10 11.14 -3.09 -14.71
CA ASP A 10 10.40 -3.53 -15.90
C ASP A 10 9.10 -4.26 -15.55
N GLY A 11 9.11 -4.98 -14.42
CA GLY A 11 7.94 -5.65 -13.88
C GLY A 11 6.86 -4.70 -13.35
N ALA A 12 7.07 -3.39 -13.26
CA ALA A 12 6.06 -2.42 -12.82
C ALA A 12 5.39 -1.68 -13.99
N LYS A 13 5.87 -1.87 -15.23
CA LYS A 13 5.25 -1.27 -16.41
C LYS A 13 3.82 -1.79 -16.55
N ASN A 14 2.87 -0.88 -16.75
CA ASN A 14 1.42 -1.15 -16.86
C ASN A 14 0.80 -1.83 -15.63
N LYS A 15 1.41 -1.70 -14.44
CA LYS A 15 0.80 -2.17 -13.18
C LYS A 15 0.18 -1.02 -12.43
N HIS A 16 -0.92 -1.33 -11.75
CA HIS A 16 -1.57 -0.47 -10.79
C HIS A 16 -1.08 -0.79 -9.37
N PHE A 17 -0.82 0.23 -8.57
CA PHE A 17 -0.41 0.09 -7.18
C PHE A 17 -1.59 0.28 -6.23
N ILE A 18 -1.65 -0.53 -5.18
CA ILE A 18 -2.51 -0.29 -4.02
C ILE A 18 -1.59 -0.08 -2.82
N TYR A 19 -1.55 1.14 -2.28
CA TYR A 19 -0.75 1.48 -1.11
C TYR A 19 -1.64 1.54 0.13
N ILE A 20 -1.24 0.86 1.21
CA ILE A 20 -1.99 0.80 2.47
C ILE A 20 -1.12 1.42 3.56
N GLY A 21 -1.71 2.27 4.40
CA GLY A 21 -0.98 2.88 5.51
C GLY A 21 -1.89 3.66 6.46
N ASP A 22 -1.33 4.01 7.61
CA ASP A 22 -2.00 4.80 8.65
C ASP A 22 -1.08 5.92 9.18
N GLY A 23 0.23 5.81 8.98
CA GLY A 23 1.22 6.68 9.59
C GLY A 23 1.53 7.95 8.78
N LYS A 24 2.09 8.96 9.46
CA LYS A 24 2.59 10.18 8.81
C LYS A 24 3.69 9.89 7.77
N GLY A 25 4.50 8.85 8.01
CA GLY A 25 5.56 8.42 7.11
C GLY A 25 5.05 7.94 5.74
N ASP A 26 3.78 7.55 5.68
CA ASP A 26 3.13 7.04 4.48
C ASP A 26 2.66 8.15 3.52
N TYR A 27 2.56 9.39 3.99
CA TYR A 27 2.07 10.48 3.14
C TYR A 27 3.00 10.76 1.95
N CYS A 28 4.31 10.79 2.20
CA CYS A 28 5.32 11.00 1.16
C CYS A 28 5.28 9.97 0.03
N PRO A 29 5.21 8.64 0.30
CA PRO A 29 5.02 7.65 -0.75
C PRO A 29 3.63 7.73 -1.42
N SER A 30 2.55 8.07 -0.71
CA SER A 30 1.22 8.27 -1.34
C SER A 30 1.21 9.37 -2.41
N LEU A 31 1.97 10.45 -2.21
CA LEU A 31 2.17 11.52 -3.20
C LEU A 31 2.91 11.08 -4.49
N LYS A 32 3.47 9.85 -4.51
CA LYS A 32 4.19 9.29 -5.68
C LYS A 32 3.37 8.30 -6.48
N LEU A 33 2.15 8.01 -6.03
CA LEU A 33 1.18 7.25 -6.78
C LEU A 33 0.62 8.11 -7.93
N GLY A 34 0.33 7.45 -9.05
CA GLY A 34 -0.21 8.07 -10.25
C GLY A 34 -1.71 7.89 -10.38
N GLU A 35 -2.25 8.36 -11.50
CA GLU A 35 -3.63 8.08 -11.89
C GLU A 35 -3.80 6.57 -12.14
N GLY A 36 -4.93 6.02 -11.67
CA GLY A 36 -5.20 4.58 -11.72
C GLY A 36 -4.55 3.76 -10.60
N ASP A 37 -3.67 4.35 -9.79
CA ASP A 37 -3.24 3.77 -8.52
C ASP A 37 -4.27 4.06 -7.41
N TYR A 38 -4.13 3.37 -6.28
CA TYR A 38 -5.02 3.43 -5.14
C TYR A 38 -4.23 3.66 -3.84
N VAL A 39 -4.78 4.47 -2.93
CA VAL A 39 -4.30 4.60 -1.56
C VAL A 39 -5.42 4.28 -0.57
N MET A 40 -5.11 3.46 0.42
CA MET A 40 -6.06 2.99 1.44
C MET A 40 -5.66 3.48 2.85
N PRO A 41 -5.95 4.75 3.19
CA PRO A 41 -5.61 5.30 4.50
C PRO A 41 -6.55 4.80 5.60
N LYS A 42 -6.01 4.46 6.77
CA LYS A 42 -6.85 4.16 7.94
C LYS A 42 -7.53 5.44 8.46
N GLU A 43 -8.84 5.42 8.60
CA GLU A 43 -9.62 6.57 9.07
C GLU A 43 -9.22 7.00 10.48
N ASN A 44 -9.20 8.31 10.72
CA ASN A 44 -8.81 8.95 11.99
C ASN A 44 -7.33 8.78 12.36
N TYR A 45 -6.49 8.29 11.45
CA TYR A 45 -5.04 8.21 11.62
C TYR A 45 -4.30 9.30 10.83
N PRO A 46 -3.01 9.57 11.13
CA PRO A 46 -2.25 10.66 10.52
C PRO A 46 -2.24 10.67 8.99
N LEU A 47 -2.16 9.51 8.32
CA LEU A 47 -2.20 9.47 6.85
C LEU A 47 -3.52 10.02 6.30
N TRP A 48 -4.65 9.56 6.86
CA TRP A 48 -5.98 10.02 6.49
C TRP A 48 -6.10 11.53 6.66
N ASN A 49 -5.74 12.05 7.84
CA ASN A 49 -5.85 13.47 8.14
C ASN A 49 -5.05 14.34 7.14
N LEU A 50 -3.85 13.90 6.75
CA LEU A 50 -3.03 14.62 5.77
C LEU A 50 -3.65 14.60 4.37
N ILE A 51 -4.15 13.44 3.93
CA ILE A 51 -4.83 13.31 2.64
C ILE A 51 -6.11 14.14 2.61
N SER A 52 -6.94 14.08 3.66
CA SER A 52 -8.20 14.82 3.76
C SER A 52 -7.99 16.34 3.82
N SER A 53 -6.85 16.80 4.35
CA SER A 53 -6.54 18.24 4.42
C SER A 53 -6.25 18.87 3.05
N ASP A 54 -5.69 18.10 2.12
CA ASP A 54 -5.41 18.56 0.76
C ASP A 54 -5.48 17.37 -0.23
N PRO A 55 -6.70 16.94 -0.60
CA PRO A 55 -6.89 15.76 -1.45
C PRO A 55 -6.39 15.99 -2.88
N GLN A 56 -6.22 17.24 -3.32
CA GLN A 56 -5.78 17.56 -4.68
C GLN A 56 -4.32 17.17 -4.94
N LEU A 57 -3.52 17.00 -3.88
CA LEU A 57 -2.13 16.53 -4.00
C LEU A 57 -2.02 15.04 -4.27
N ILE A 58 -3.09 14.28 -4.06
CA ILE A 58 -3.14 12.84 -4.27
C ILE A 58 -3.74 12.55 -5.65
N LYS A 59 -2.94 11.97 -6.54
CA LYS A 59 -3.38 11.55 -7.88
C LYS A 59 -4.08 10.19 -7.89
N ALA A 60 -3.80 9.35 -6.88
CA ALA A 60 -4.39 8.05 -6.71
C ALA A 60 -5.83 8.13 -6.19
N GLU A 61 -6.64 7.10 -6.46
CA GLU A 61 -7.97 6.97 -5.89
C GLU A 61 -7.87 6.66 -4.39
N VAL A 62 -8.55 7.44 -3.54
CA VAL A 62 -8.48 7.33 -2.08
C VAL A 62 -9.62 6.46 -1.56
N HIS A 63 -9.28 5.41 -0.82
CA HIS A 63 -10.22 4.44 -0.24
C HIS A 63 -9.98 4.27 1.27
N PRO A 64 -10.56 5.14 2.10
CA PRO A 64 -10.42 5.03 3.54
C PRO A 64 -11.01 3.72 4.09
N TRP A 65 -10.50 3.27 5.23
CA TRP A 65 -11.06 2.14 5.98
C TRP A 65 -10.96 2.36 7.48
N SER A 66 -11.97 1.89 8.21
CA SER A 66 -12.08 2.05 9.67
C SER A 66 -11.99 0.73 10.43
N SER A 67 -12.41 -0.38 9.80
CA SER A 67 -12.42 -1.73 10.38
C SER A 67 -11.73 -2.76 9.47
N GLY A 68 -11.40 -3.92 10.03
CA GLY A 68 -10.81 -5.03 9.27
C GLY A 68 -11.75 -5.56 8.19
N GLU A 69 -13.04 -5.63 8.48
CA GLU A 69 -14.06 -6.08 7.52
C GLU A 69 -14.24 -5.09 6.38
N GLU A 70 -14.18 -3.79 6.66
CA GLU A 70 -14.21 -2.76 5.63
C GLU A 70 -12.96 -2.80 4.76
N PHE A 71 -11.79 -2.90 5.39
CA PHE A 71 -10.52 -3.06 4.71
C PHE A 71 -10.54 -4.25 3.75
N GLU A 72 -10.98 -5.42 4.22
CA GLU A 72 -11.12 -6.62 3.39
C GLU A 72 -12.05 -6.40 2.20
N ARG A 73 -13.28 -5.90 2.44
CA ARG A 73 -14.26 -5.66 1.37
C ARG A 73 -13.72 -4.72 0.28
N ILE A 74 -13.08 -3.61 0.69
CA ILE A 74 -12.53 -2.63 -0.23
C ILE A 74 -11.36 -3.22 -1.00
N LEU A 75 -10.42 -3.88 -0.32
CA LEU A 75 -9.26 -4.48 -0.95
C LEU A 75 -9.66 -5.53 -2.00
N LEU A 76 -10.58 -6.42 -1.64
CA LEU A 76 -11.10 -7.43 -2.57
C LEU A 76 -11.78 -6.79 -3.79
N LYS A 77 -12.56 -5.72 -3.59
CA LYS A 77 -13.18 -4.97 -4.68
C LYS A 77 -12.12 -4.40 -5.64
N LEU A 78 -11.05 -3.80 -5.11
CA LEU A 78 -9.97 -3.21 -5.92
C LEU A 78 -9.17 -4.27 -6.67
N VAL A 79 -8.81 -5.36 -6.01
CA VAL A 79 -8.08 -6.48 -6.64
C VAL A 79 -8.92 -7.10 -7.75
N ASN A 80 -10.22 -7.35 -7.51
CA ASN A 80 -11.12 -7.89 -8.53
C ASN A 80 -11.25 -6.93 -9.72
N LYS A 81 -11.39 -5.62 -9.48
CA LYS A 81 -11.40 -4.59 -10.53
C LYS A 81 -10.14 -4.70 -11.41
N LEU A 82 -8.97 -4.82 -10.79
CA LEU A 82 -7.70 -4.92 -11.51
C LEU A 82 -7.56 -6.23 -12.31
N ILE A 83 -7.99 -7.36 -11.74
CA ILE A 83 -8.00 -8.65 -12.44
C ILE A 83 -8.91 -8.60 -13.67
N THR A 84 -10.13 -8.06 -13.54
CA THR A 84 -11.06 -7.93 -14.65
C THR A 84 -10.53 -7.01 -15.75
N LEU A 85 -9.92 -5.88 -15.39
CA LEU A 85 -9.29 -4.98 -16.36
C LEU A 85 -8.17 -5.68 -17.15
N HIS A 86 -7.35 -6.50 -16.50
CA HIS A 86 -6.29 -7.26 -17.16
C HIS A 86 -6.79 -8.45 -17.98
N ALA A 87 -7.89 -9.10 -17.60
CA ALA A 87 -8.47 -10.22 -18.34
C ALA A 87 -8.94 -9.82 -19.75
N HIS A 88 -9.28 -8.55 -19.97
CA HIS A 88 -9.59 -7.99 -21.29
C HIS A 88 -8.34 -7.57 -22.10
N GLY A 89 -7.12 -7.65 -21.53
CA GLY A 89 -5.91 -7.05 -22.10
C GLY A 89 -4.68 -7.97 -22.24
N SER A 90 -4.74 -9.24 -21.79
CA SER A 90 -3.71 -10.32 -21.83
C SER A 90 -3.30 -10.85 -20.44
N GLN A 91 -3.08 -12.17 -20.42
CA GLN A 91 -2.92 -13.11 -19.32
C GLN A 91 -1.87 -12.69 -18.27
N LEU A 92 -2.29 -12.53 -17.01
CA LEU A 92 -1.40 -12.33 -15.85
C LEU A 92 -1.11 -13.68 -15.15
N ASP A 93 0.15 -14.10 -15.17
CA ASP A 93 0.68 -15.14 -14.28
C ASP A 93 1.13 -14.47 -12.97
N TYR A 94 0.29 -14.54 -11.93
CA TYR A 94 0.65 -14.10 -10.59
C TYR A 94 1.01 -15.31 -9.73
N LYS A 95 2.31 -15.52 -9.49
CA LYS A 95 2.78 -16.42 -8.44
C LYS A 95 2.92 -15.63 -7.13
N CYS A 96 1.81 -15.48 -6.41
CA CYS A 96 1.81 -14.96 -5.04
C CYS A 96 2.09 -16.12 -4.08
N ASN A 97 3.35 -16.31 -3.68
CA ASN A 97 3.65 -17.20 -2.57
C ASN A 97 3.38 -16.43 -1.27
N MET A 98 2.19 -16.61 -0.68
CA MET A 98 2.00 -16.31 0.74
C MET A 98 2.78 -17.35 1.55
N SER A 99 4.01 -17.01 1.91
CA SER A 99 4.70 -17.72 2.99
C SER A 99 4.12 -17.20 4.30
N ASN A 100 3.38 -18.03 5.03
CA ASN A 100 3.04 -17.73 6.43
C ASN A 100 4.34 -17.47 7.20
N PRO A 101 4.49 -16.37 7.95
CA PRO A 101 5.57 -16.28 8.91
C PRO A 101 5.30 -17.32 10.00
N VAL A 102 6.20 -18.30 10.10
CA VAL A 102 6.26 -19.19 11.25
C VAL A 102 6.60 -18.33 12.47
N SER A 103 5.76 -18.38 13.51
CA SER A 103 6.10 -17.82 14.80
C SER A 103 7.25 -18.65 15.37
N THR A 104 8.46 -18.11 15.34
CA THR A 104 9.55 -18.61 16.19
C THR A 104 9.83 -17.56 17.23
N GLU A 105 9.61 -17.92 18.47
CA GLU A 105 9.84 -17.09 19.63
C GLU A 105 11.35 -17.00 19.94
N VAL A 106 11.68 -15.95 20.70
CA VAL A 106 12.90 -15.71 21.49
C VAL A 106 14.10 -15.05 20.78
N GLY A 107 14.35 -13.80 21.17
CA GLY A 107 15.61 -13.08 20.88
C GLY A 107 15.79 -11.87 21.80
N HIS A 108 16.59 -12.07 22.85
CA HIS A 108 16.99 -11.11 23.89
C HIS A 108 17.39 -9.73 23.32
N HIS A 109 16.82 -8.65 23.85
CA HIS A 109 17.28 -7.28 23.58
C HIS A 109 18.54 -6.99 24.40
N GLN A 110 19.69 -6.86 23.74
CA GLN A 110 20.86 -6.21 24.33
C GLN A 110 20.88 -4.74 23.89
N THR A 111 20.68 -3.84 24.83
CA THR A 111 20.79 -2.39 24.63
C THR A 111 22.26 -1.99 24.61
N LEU A 112 22.68 -1.25 23.58
CA LEU A 112 24.02 -0.63 23.52
C LEU A 112 24.08 0.60 24.44
N PRO A 113 25.21 0.87 25.13
CA PRO A 113 25.33 2.04 25.98
C PRO A 113 25.55 3.32 25.18
N VAL A 114 24.98 4.42 25.66
CA VAL A 114 25.17 5.78 25.12
C VAL A 114 26.50 6.35 25.63
N PRO A 115 27.38 6.90 24.77
CA PRO A 115 28.60 7.57 25.20
C PRO A 115 28.30 8.94 25.84
N ASN A 116 29.02 9.26 26.91
CA ASN A 116 29.14 10.62 27.48
C ASN A 116 30.01 11.52 26.61
#